data_AF-A0A7S0SDN1-F1
#
_entry.id   AF-A0A7S0SDN1-F1
#
_cell.length_a   1.000
_cell.length_b   1.000
_cell.length_c   1.000
_cell.angle_alpha   90.00
_cell.angle_beta   90.00
_cell.angle_gamma   90.00
#
_symmetry.space_group_name_H-M   'P 1'
#
loop_
_entity.id
_entity.type
_entity.pdbx_description
1 polymer ?
#
loop_
_entity_poly.entity_id
_entity_poly.type
_entity_poly.pdbx_seq_one_letter_code
_entity_poly.pdbx_strand_id
1 'polypeptide(L)'
;MLLPRWRENLAILAANRAPGDQAVLAALGDALWSERGSVAAAHAAYVLAGAAPQPFHPSARVCLVGADHRRRPRTYATPEAIQRTELLEHALSMANPQFVLAPFQPYKLHYAGLLSDCGRVKEALGYVEAVVRALKSLDRGCAECNVVRLTSVAAELEHRLRGHSGGKGGMLATAASSIFGGFSKMFDKGVHSLFGDE
;
A
#
# COMPACT_ATOMS: atom_id res chain seq x y z
N MET A 1 6.61 -10.50 -28.39
CA MET A 1 6.88 -9.10 -28.79
C MET A 1 6.40 -8.03 -27.78
N LEU A 2 5.71 -8.40 -26.68
CA LEU A 2 5.17 -7.44 -25.70
C LEU A 2 6.17 -6.92 -24.66
N LEU A 3 7.23 -7.67 -24.36
CA LEU A 3 8.17 -7.38 -23.26
C LEU A 3 9.10 -6.17 -23.48
N PRO A 4 9.69 -5.93 -24.68
CA PRO A 4 10.56 -4.77 -24.89
C PRO A 4 9.81 -3.43 -24.75
N ARG A 5 8.53 -3.42 -25.14
CA ARG A 5 7.63 -2.26 -25.20
C ARG A 5 6.53 -2.27 -24.15
N TRP A 6 6.78 -2.94 -23.01
CA TRP A 6 5.75 -3.20 -22.01
C TRP A 6 5.05 -1.94 -21.49
N ARG A 7 5.76 -0.81 -21.38
CA ARG A 7 5.17 0.47 -20.93
C ARG A 7 4.14 0.99 -21.93
N GLU A 8 4.46 0.94 -23.21
CA GLU A 8 3.58 1.40 -24.28
C GLU A 8 2.37 0.47 -24.41
N ASN A 9 2.60 -0.84 -24.30
CA ASN A 9 1.53 -1.84 -24.31
C ASN A 9 0.58 -1.66 -23.11
N LEU A 10 1.10 -1.39 -21.91
CA LEU A 10 0.27 -1.06 -20.74
C LEU A 10 -0.53 0.22 -20.94
N ALA A 11 0.08 1.27 -21.51
CA ALA A 11 -0.61 2.53 -21.75
C ALA A 11 -1.77 2.37 -22.75
N ILE A 12 -1.55 1.63 -23.84
CA ILE A 12 -2.58 1.35 -24.86
C ILE A 12 -3.75 0.57 -24.25
N LEU A 13 -3.47 -0.50 -23.49
CA LEU A 13 -4.48 -1.33 -22.84
C LEU A 13 -5.24 -0.56 -21.75
N ALA A 14 -4.55 0.29 -20.99
CA ALA A 14 -5.19 1.11 -19.97
C ALA A 14 -6.11 2.19 -20.58
N ALA A 15 -5.71 2.78 -21.72
CA ALA A 15 -6.49 3.80 -22.41
C ALA A 15 -7.70 3.24 -23.17
N ASN A 16 -7.62 2.00 -23.67
CA ASN A 16 -8.66 1.36 -24.51
C ASN A 16 -9.20 0.10 -23.85
N ARG A 17 -9.70 0.23 -22.62
CA ARG A 17 -10.09 -0.91 -21.80
C ARG A 17 -11.24 -1.70 -22.44
N ALA A 18 -10.96 -2.95 -22.80
CA ALA A 18 -11.90 -3.89 -23.39
C ALA A 18 -12.13 -5.13 -22.49
N PRO A 19 -13.24 -5.85 -22.66
CA PRO A 19 -13.46 -7.13 -21.98
C PRO A 19 -12.32 -8.11 -22.30
N GLY A 20 -11.70 -8.67 -21.25
CA GLY A 20 -10.57 -9.61 -21.39
C GLY A 20 -9.19 -9.00 -21.12
N ASP A 21 -9.06 -7.67 -21.11
CA ASP A 21 -7.77 -7.00 -20.88
C ASP A 21 -7.14 -7.34 -19.54
N GLN A 22 -7.95 -7.59 -18.50
CA GLN A 22 -7.44 -7.97 -17.18
C GLN A 22 -6.59 -9.25 -17.24
N ALA A 23 -7.00 -10.25 -18.03
CA ALA A 23 -6.25 -11.49 -18.21
C ALA A 23 -4.96 -11.27 -19.00
N VAL A 24 -5.02 -10.42 -20.04
CA VAL A 24 -3.85 -10.04 -20.85
C VAL A 24 -2.82 -9.27 -20.02
N LEU A 25 -3.27 -8.30 -19.23
CA LEU A 25 -2.42 -7.52 -18.31
C LEU A 25 -1.81 -8.41 -17.23
N ALA A 26 -2.57 -9.35 -16.67
CA ALA A 26 -2.05 -10.33 -15.72
C ALA A 26 -0.98 -11.24 -16.37
N ALA A 27 -1.22 -11.74 -17.57
CA ALA A 27 -0.25 -12.57 -18.29
C ALA A 27 1.02 -11.78 -18.66
N LEU A 28 0.88 -10.50 -19.04
CA LEU A 28 2.03 -9.60 -19.24
C LEU A 28 2.82 -9.42 -17.94
N GLY A 29 2.13 -9.26 -16.81
CA GLY A 29 2.77 -9.21 -15.49
C GLY A 29 3.54 -10.49 -15.16
N ASP A 30 2.95 -11.65 -15.42
CA ASP A 30 3.59 -12.96 -15.23
C ASP A 30 4.87 -13.08 -16.08
N ALA A 31 4.83 -12.69 -17.36
CA ALA A 31 5.99 -12.66 -18.25
C ALA A 31 7.06 -11.65 -17.83
N LEU A 32 6.67 -10.45 -17.38
CA LEU A 32 7.61 -9.42 -16.88
C LEU A 32 8.37 -9.89 -15.65
N TRP A 33 7.72 -10.70 -14.81
CA TRP A 33 8.36 -11.31 -13.65
C TRP A 33 9.31 -12.43 -14.06
N SER A 34 8.82 -13.42 -14.81
CA SER A 34 9.56 -14.65 -15.11
C SER A 34 10.71 -14.44 -16.09
N GLU A 35 10.48 -13.67 -17.16
CA GLU A 35 11.45 -13.53 -18.25
C GLU A 35 12.39 -12.34 -18.03
N ARG A 36 11.90 -11.25 -17.42
CA ARG A 36 12.69 -10.02 -17.24
C ARG A 36 13.20 -9.81 -15.82
N GLY A 37 12.70 -10.58 -14.84
CA GLY A 37 13.03 -10.41 -13.43
C GLY A 37 12.57 -9.08 -12.83
N SER A 38 11.67 -8.35 -13.52
CA SER A 38 11.33 -6.97 -13.19
C SER A 38 10.04 -6.89 -12.36
N VAL A 39 10.17 -7.09 -11.06
CA VAL A 39 9.05 -7.10 -10.08
C VAL A 39 8.20 -5.82 -10.14
N ALA A 40 8.84 -4.65 -10.24
CA ALA A 40 8.11 -3.38 -10.31
C ALA A 40 7.22 -3.27 -11.56
N ALA A 41 7.71 -3.74 -12.71
CA ALA A 41 6.94 -3.75 -13.96
C ALA A 41 5.80 -4.77 -13.90
N ALA A 42 6.06 -5.96 -13.34
CA ALA A 42 5.03 -6.97 -13.12
C ALA A 42 3.92 -6.45 -12.21
N HIS A 43 4.26 -5.84 -11.07
CA HIS A 43 3.28 -5.25 -10.15
C HIS A 43 2.47 -4.13 -10.81
N ALA A 44 3.09 -3.27 -11.65
CA ALA A 44 2.35 -2.26 -12.39
C ALA A 44 1.31 -2.88 -13.33
N ALA A 45 1.68 -3.94 -14.06
CA ALA A 45 0.75 -4.68 -14.90
C ALA A 45 -0.38 -5.33 -14.09
N TYR A 46 -0.08 -5.95 -12.94
CA TYR A 46 -1.09 -6.54 -12.06
C TYR A 46 -2.06 -5.51 -11.48
N VAL A 47 -1.57 -4.35 -11.04
CA VAL A 47 -2.41 -3.26 -10.52
C VAL A 47 -3.34 -2.73 -11.61
N LEU A 48 -2.83 -2.53 -12.83
CA LEU A 48 -3.66 -2.14 -13.98
C LEU A 48 -4.66 -3.24 -14.37
N ALA A 49 -4.30 -4.51 -14.15
CA ALA A 49 -5.19 -5.67 -14.28
C ALA A 49 -6.29 -5.71 -13.19
N GLY A 50 -6.32 -4.75 -12.27
CA GLY A 50 -7.26 -4.71 -11.14
C GLY A 50 -6.92 -5.70 -10.02
N ALA A 51 -5.71 -6.28 -9.99
CA ALA A 51 -5.30 -7.15 -8.92
C ALA A 51 -5.00 -6.34 -7.64
N ALA A 52 -5.72 -6.65 -6.56
CA ALA A 52 -5.43 -6.09 -5.25
C ALA A 52 -4.24 -6.82 -4.60
N PRO A 53 -3.43 -6.13 -3.77
CA PRO A 53 -2.45 -6.79 -2.92
C PRO A 53 -3.11 -7.86 -2.03
N GLN A 54 -2.46 -9.01 -1.94
CA GLN A 54 -2.96 -10.20 -1.26
C GLN A 54 -2.18 -10.47 0.04
N PRO A 55 -2.72 -11.30 0.95
CA PRO A 55 -1.93 -11.84 2.06
C PRO A 55 -0.65 -12.50 1.55
N PHE A 56 0.37 -12.60 2.42
CA PHE A 56 1.60 -13.29 2.06
C PHE A 56 1.30 -14.72 1.61
N HIS A 57 1.67 -15.02 0.36
CA HIS A 57 1.68 -16.37 -0.16
C HIS A 57 2.78 -16.48 -1.24
N PRO A 58 3.53 -17.59 -1.35
CA PRO A 58 4.57 -17.74 -2.36
C PRO A 58 4.09 -17.57 -3.81
N SER A 59 2.82 -17.87 -4.08
CA SER A 59 2.20 -17.69 -5.39
C SER A 59 1.42 -16.39 -5.56
N ALA A 60 1.39 -15.51 -4.54
CA ALA A 60 0.72 -14.23 -4.67
C ALA A 60 1.33 -13.43 -5.83
N ARG A 61 0.50 -12.68 -6.55
CA ARG A 61 1.00 -11.79 -7.62
C ARG A 61 1.55 -10.50 -7.03
N VAL A 62 0.92 -9.99 -5.97
CA VAL A 62 1.35 -8.79 -5.25
C VAL A 62 1.02 -8.98 -3.77
N CYS A 63 2.00 -8.77 -2.88
CA CYS A 63 1.75 -8.59 -1.44
C CYS A 63 1.94 -7.12 -1.03
N LEU A 64 3.02 -6.50 -1.52
CA LEU A 64 3.29 -5.07 -1.44
C LEU A 64 3.83 -4.59 -2.80
N VAL A 65 3.43 -3.40 -3.21
CA VAL A 65 3.86 -2.82 -4.49
C VAL A 65 5.37 -2.60 -4.52
N GLY A 66 6.03 -3.11 -5.56
CA GLY A 66 7.50 -3.08 -5.71
C GLY A 66 8.29 -4.05 -4.83
N ALA A 67 7.66 -4.90 -4.01
CA ALA A 67 8.37 -5.84 -3.14
C ALA A 67 8.43 -7.27 -3.70
N ASP A 68 9.63 -7.83 -3.74
CA ASP A 68 9.86 -9.22 -4.16
C ASP A 68 9.69 -10.21 -2.99
N HIS A 69 8.43 -10.51 -2.67
CA HIS A 69 8.08 -11.48 -1.63
C HIS A 69 8.46 -12.92 -1.98
N ARG A 70 8.61 -13.24 -3.28
CA ARG A 70 8.99 -14.59 -3.73
C ARG A 70 10.46 -14.86 -3.46
N ARG A 71 11.33 -13.89 -3.73
CA ARG A 71 12.77 -14.00 -3.48
C ARG A 71 13.16 -13.68 -2.04
N ARG A 72 12.44 -12.77 -1.37
CA ARG A 72 12.77 -12.27 -0.02
C ARG A 72 11.58 -12.41 0.93
N PRO A 73 11.04 -13.63 1.15
CA PRO A 73 9.78 -13.84 1.87
C PRO A 73 9.77 -13.31 3.31
N ARG A 74 10.93 -13.10 3.93
CA ARG A 74 11.05 -12.59 5.30
C ARG A 74 11.38 -11.10 5.41
N THR A 75 11.84 -10.47 4.33
CA THR A 75 12.39 -9.09 4.38
C THR A 75 11.86 -8.17 3.26
N TYR A 76 10.87 -8.62 2.48
CA TYR A 76 10.30 -7.82 1.39
C TYR A 76 9.50 -6.60 1.88
N ALA A 77 9.02 -6.61 3.13
CA ALA A 77 8.28 -5.53 3.76
C ALA A 77 9.20 -4.36 4.16
N THR A 78 9.67 -3.63 3.14
CA THR A 78 10.49 -2.44 3.29
C THR A 78 9.63 -1.18 3.44
N PRO A 79 10.10 -0.13 4.11
CA PRO A 79 9.41 1.17 4.17
C PRO A 79 8.92 1.67 2.80
N GLU A 80 9.76 1.56 1.77
CA GLU A 80 9.44 2.02 0.42
C GLU A 80 8.29 1.21 -0.19
N ALA A 81 8.27 -0.11 0.01
CA ALA A 81 7.19 -0.96 -0.48
C ALA A 81 5.86 -0.69 0.25
N ILE A 82 5.92 -0.44 1.56
CA ILE A 82 4.76 -0.08 2.37
C ILE A 82 4.19 1.26 1.88
N GLN A 83 5.03 2.29 1.74
CA GLN A 83 4.61 3.61 1.23
C GLN A 83 4.03 3.56 -0.18
N ARG A 84 4.62 2.78 -1.09
CA ARG A 84 4.05 2.58 -2.45
C ARG A 84 2.69 1.90 -2.42
N THR A 85 2.51 0.93 -1.51
CA THR A 85 1.22 0.24 -1.35
C THR A 85 0.17 1.15 -0.71
N GLU A 86 0.58 2.05 0.18
CA GLU A 86 -0.28 3.08 0.76
C GLU A 86 -0.80 4.07 -0.29
N LEU A 87 0.06 4.48 -1.24
CA LEU A 87 -0.39 5.28 -2.38
C LEU A 87 -1.44 4.55 -3.24
N LEU A 88 -1.27 3.25 -3.44
CA LEU A 88 -2.27 2.43 -4.15
C LEU A 88 -3.59 2.35 -3.38
N GLU A 89 -3.54 2.02 -2.08
CA GLU A 89 -4.74 1.97 -1.23
C GLU A 89 -5.46 3.33 -1.25
N HIS A 90 -4.73 4.43 -1.27
CA HIS A 90 -5.33 5.76 -1.43
C HIS A 90 -6.12 5.92 -2.71
N ALA A 91 -5.49 5.60 -3.85
CA ALA A 91 -6.10 5.79 -5.15
C ALA A 91 -7.39 4.97 -5.25
N LEU A 92 -7.40 3.77 -4.64
CA LEU A 92 -8.60 2.94 -4.54
C LEU A 92 -9.65 3.55 -3.60
N SER A 93 -9.23 4.15 -2.48
CA SER A 93 -10.13 4.83 -1.53
C SER A 93 -10.79 6.10 -2.11
N MET A 94 -10.15 6.77 -3.07
CA MET A 94 -10.74 7.93 -3.75
C MET A 94 -11.95 7.51 -4.61
N ALA A 95 -11.90 6.32 -5.21
CA ALA A 95 -13.03 5.76 -5.97
C ALA A 95 -14.11 5.17 -5.04
N ASN A 96 -13.70 4.63 -3.89
CA ASN A 96 -14.61 4.09 -2.88
C ASN A 96 -14.10 4.45 -1.46
N PRO A 97 -14.68 5.46 -0.79
CA PRO A 97 -14.24 5.89 0.54
C PRO A 97 -14.37 4.83 1.65
N GLN A 98 -15.15 3.77 1.42
CA GLN A 98 -15.30 2.64 2.34
C GLN A 98 -14.28 1.51 2.05
N PHE A 99 -13.45 1.65 1.02
CA PHE A 99 -12.46 0.65 0.65
C PHE A 99 -11.40 0.51 1.74
N VAL A 100 -11.18 -0.72 2.19
CA VAL A 100 -10.11 -1.08 3.11
C VAL A 100 -9.34 -2.26 2.53
N LEU A 101 -8.04 -2.09 2.37
CA LEU A 101 -7.17 -3.17 1.96
C LEU A 101 -6.78 -4.01 3.18
N ALA A 102 -7.63 -4.97 3.54
CA ALA A 102 -7.45 -5.85 4.70
C ALA A 102 -6.04 -6.47 4.82
N PRO A 103 -5.45 -7.08 3.77
CA PRO A 103 -4.13 -7.71 3.87
C PRO A 103 -3.01 -6.70 4.08
N PHE A 104 -3.26 -5.40 3.86
CA PHE A 104 -2.26 -4.36 4.05
C PHE A 104 -2.11 -3.88 5.50
N GLN A 105 -3.15 -4.06 6.33
CA GLN A 105 -3.17 -3.55 7.71
C GLN A 105 -2.03 -4.09 8.62
N PRO A 106 -1.62 -5.38 8.55
CA PRO A 106 -0.45 -5.86 9.27
C PRO A 106 0.84 -5.09 8.95
N TYR A 107 1.04 -4.69 7.70
CA TYR A 107 2.26 -3.99 7.28
C TYR A 107 2.29 -2.55 7.78
N LYS A 108 1.13 -1.87 7.82
CA LYS A 108 1.04 -0.54 8.45
C LYS A 108 1.42 -0.59 9.94
N LEU A 109 0.98 -1.63 10.64
CA LEU A 109 1.32 -1.81 12.06
C LEU A 109 2.80 -2.15 12.25
N HIS A 110 3.38 -2.96 11.36
CA HIS A 110 4.83 -3.20 11.32
C HIS A 110 5.62 -1.90 11.11
N TYR A 111 5.19 -1.06 10.17
CA TYR A 111 5.81 0.23 9.89
C TYR A 111 5.69 1.20 11.07
N ALA A 112 4.56 1.20 11.78
CA ALA A 112 4.42 1.96 13.02
C ALA A 112 5.46 1.54 14.08
N GLY A 113 5.75 0.24 14.18
CA GLY A 113 6.83 -0.28 15.02
C GLY A 113 8.20 0.29 14.61
N LEU A 114 8.54 0.24 13.31
CA LEU A 114 9.79 0.81 12.80
C LEU A 114 9.91 2.32 13.07
N LEU A 115 8.81 3.07 12.93
CA LEU A 115 8.76 4.49 13.26
C LEU A 115 8.99 4.75 14.75
N SER A 116 8.37 3.92 15.61
CA SER A 116 8.54 3.97 17.06
C SER A 116 10.00 3.73 17.45
N ASP A 117 10.66 2.74 16.86
CA ASP A 117 12.05 2.39 17.15
C ASP A 117 13.01 3.52 16.76
N CYS A 118 12.65 4.31 15.73
CA CYS A 118 13.36 5.53 15.31
C CYS A 118 12.94 6.79 16.10
N GLY A 119 12.15 6.68 17.16
CA GLY A 119 11.68 7.81 17.97
C GLY A 119 10.60 8.69 17.31
N ARG A 120 10.05 8.29 16.16
CA ARG A 120 8.99 9.01 15.43
C ARG A 120 7.60 8.67 16.01
N VAL A 121 7.45 8.86 17.32
CA VAL A 121 6.28 8.41 18.12
C VAL A 121 4.97 8.98 17.60
N LYS A 122 4.93 10.25 17.20
CA LYS A 122 3.70 10.90 16.67
C LYS A 122 3.20 10.22 15.39
N GLU A 123 4.12 9.87 14.50
CA GLU A 123 3.79 9.23 13.23
C GLU A 123 3.41 7.77 13.43
N ALA A 124 4.14 7.05 14.29
CA ALA A 124 3.79 5.70 14.71
C ALA A 124 2.34 5.65 15.27
N LEU A 125 1.99 6.58 16.16
CA LEU A 125 0.65 6.66 16.73
C LEU A 125 -0.41 6.93 15.66
N GLY A 126 -0.12 7.80 14.68
CA GLY A 126 -1.01 8.05 13.54
C GLY A 126 -1.29 6.80 12.71
N TYR A 127 -0.27 5.97 12.44
CA TYR A 127 -0.46 4.69 11.77
C TYR A 127 -1.30 3.71 12.60
N VAL A 128 -1.05 3.62 13.91
CA VAL A 128 -1.84 2.75 14.81
C VAL A 128 -3.31 3.15 14.82
N GLU A 129 -3.61 4.44 14.98
CA GLU A 129 -4.98 4.96 14.96
C GLU A 129 -5.68 4.71 13.61
N ALA A 130 -4.95 4.86 12.50
CA ALA A 130 -5.47 4.56 11.16
C ALA A 130 -5.80 3.06 11.00
N VAL A 131 -4.92 2.17 11.48
CA VAL A 131 -5.17 0.71 11.47
C VAL A 131 -6.36 0.37 12.34
N VAL A 132 -6.47 0.90 13.56
CA VAL A 132 -7.63 0.67 14.45
C VAL A 132 -8.94 1.10 13.77
N ARG A 133 -8.94 2.22 13.04
CA ARG A 133 -10.11 2.65 12.27
C ARG A 133 -10.45 1.67 11.15
N ALA A 134 -9.46 1.23 10.38
CA ALA A 134 -9.65 0.27 9.29
C ALA A 134 -10.16 -1.10 9.80
N LEU A 135 -9.66 -1.57 10.95
CA LEU A 135 -10.10 -2.84 11.54
C LEU A 135 -11.56 -2.82 12.00
N LYS A 136 -12.11 -1.65 12.36
CA LYS A 136 -13.54 -1.52 12.74
C LYS A 136 -14.50 -1.73 11.57
N SER A 137 -14.05 -1.48 10.34
CA SER A 137 -14.83 -1.73 9.12
C SER A 137 -14.67 -3.14 8.55
N LEU A 138 -13.76 -3.95 9.10
CA LEU A 138 -13.52 -5.32 8.66
C LEU A 138 -14.31 -6.32 9.51
N ASP A 139 -14.80 -7.38 8.89
CA ASP A 139 -15.41 -8.50 9.61
C ASP A 139 -14.36 -9.26 10.44
N ARG A 140 -14.76 -9.74 11.63
CA ARG A 140 -13.86 -10.49 12.52
C ARG A 140 -13.34 -11.79 11.90
N GLY A 141 -14.12 -12.39 11.00
CA GLY A 141 -13.79 -13.60 10.24
C GLY A 141 -13.12 -13.34 8.90
N CYS A 142 -12.60 -12.13 8.65
CA CYS A 142 -11.88 -11.79 7.41
C CYS A 142 -10.80 -12.84 7.09
N ALA A 143 -10.89 -13.46 5.92
CA ALA A 143 -9.93 -14.49 5.49
C ALA A 143 -8.54 -13.91 5.15
N GLU A 144 -8.46 -12.61 4.87
CA GLU A 144 -7.23 -11.95 4.41
C GLU A 144 -6.33 -11.48 5.55
N CYS A 145 -6.87 -11.27 6.76
CA CYS A 145 -6.07 -10.88 7.91
C CYS A 145 -6.72 -11.28 9.24
N ASN A 146 -5.90 -11.58 10.26
CA ASN A 146 -6.41 -11.90 11.60
C ASN A 146 -6.78 -10.61 12.35
N VAL A 147 -8.00 -10.12 12.13
CA VAL A 147 -8.52 -8.85 12.69
C VAL A 147 -8.42 -8.82 14.22
N VAL A 148 -8.74 -9.92 14.89
CA VAL A 148 -8.70 -10.01 16.37
C VAL A 148 -7.28 -9.79 16.88
N ARG A 149 -6.30 -10.50 16.32
CA ARG A 149 -4.89 -10.37 16.71
C ARG A 149 -4.33 -9.00 16.34
N LEU A 150 -4.69 -8.46 15.18
CA LEU A 150 -4.24 -7.12 14.79
C LEU A 150 -4.79 -6.06 15.74
N THR A 151 -6.05 -6.19 16.17
CA THR A 151 -6.66 -5.28 17.14
C THR A 151 -5.94 -5.32 18.48
N SER A 152 -5.59 -6.51 18.98
CA SER A 152 -4.86 -6.61 20.25
C SER A 152 -3.45 -6.03 20.17
N VAL A 153 -2.72 -6.30 19.07
CA VAL A 153 -1.36 -5.75 18.87
C VAL A 153 -1.40 -4.23 18.68
N ALA A 154 -2.39 -3.71 17.95
CA ALA A 154 -2.56 -2.28 17.78
C ALA A 154 -2.85 -1.59 19.12
N ALA A 155 -3.72 -2.15 19.96
CA ALA A 155 -4.02 -1.61 21.29
C ALA A 155 -2.80 -1.60 22.21
N GLU A 156 -1.99 -2.66 22.21
CA GLU A 156 -0.75 -2.71 22.98
C GLU A 156 0.26 -1.65 22.53
N LEU A 157 0.47 -1.53 21.22
CA LEU A 157 1.38 -0.53 20.66
C LEU A 157 0.87 0.89 20.96
N GLU A 158 -0.42 1.14 20.82
CA GLU A 158 -1.04 2.43 21.17
C GLU A 158 -0.78 2.80 22.64
N HIS A 159 -1.05 1.87 23.55
CA HIS A 159 -0.83 2.07 24.99
C HIS A 159 0.63 2.44 25.29
N ARG A 160 1.58 1.72 24.70
CA ARG A 160 3.02 1.98 24.84
C ARG A 160 3.41 3.35 24.29
N LEU A 161 2.93 3.72 23.11
CA LEU A 161 3.23 5.01 22.46
C LEU A 161 2.65 6.19 23.26
N ARG A 162 1.44 6.05 23.80
CA ARG A 162 0.82 7.07 24.65
C ARG A 162 1.55 7.22 25.98
N GLY A 163 2.02 6.12 26.58
CA GLY A 163 2.87 6.17 27.77
C GLY A 163 4.17 6.96 27.55
N HIS A 164 4.78 6.84 26.37
CA HIS A 164 5.96 7.62 25.99
C HIS A 164 5.65 9.10 25.67
N SER A 165 4.44 9.39 25.15
CA SER A 165 4.04 10.75 24.77
C SER A 165 3.49 11.60 25.93
N GLY A 166 3.44 11.07 27.16
CA GLY A 166 3.02 11.79 28.38
C GLY A 166 3.91 12.98 28.77
N GLY A 167 5.04 13.19 28.08
CA GLY A 167 5.83 14.42 28.13
C GLY A 167 5.31 15.47 27.12
N LYS A 168 4.34 16.30 27.54
CA LYS A 168 3.77 17.48 26.84
C LYS A 168 3.01 17.18 25.54
N GLY A 169 1.68 17.30 25.64
CA GLY A 169 0.73 17.08 24.57
C GLY A 169 0.56 18.24 23.59
N GLY A 170 -0.38 18.01 22.66
CA GLY A 170 -0.97 19.03 21.80
C GLY A 170 -0.83 18.72 20.31
N MET A 171 -1.99 18.49 19.67
CA MET A 171 -2.24 18.48 18.22
C MET A 171 -2.04 17.13 17.48
N LEU A 172 -2.97 16.20 17.74
CA LEU A 172 -3.03 14.84 17.15
C LEU A 172 -4.01 14.71 15.95
N ALA A 173 -4.87 15.70 15.68
CA ALA A 173 -5.81 15.63 14.55
C ALA A 173 -5.18 15.93 13.18
N THR A 174 -3.95 16.47 13.15
CA THR A 174 -3.31 16.93 11.91
C THR A 174 -2.28 15.95 11.37
N ALA A 175 -1.81 14.94 12.11
CA ALA A 175 -0.70 14.09 11.67
C ALA A 175 -1.10 13.08 10.57
N ALA A 176 -2.27 12.44 10.70
CA ALA A 176 -2.79 11.56 9.66
C ALA A 176 -3.09 12.32 8.35
N SER A 177 -3.51 13.59 8.44
CA SER A 177 -3.68 14.47 7.27
C SER A 177 -2.39 15.17 6.82
N SER A 178 -1.35 15.27 7.65
CA SER A 178 -0.07 15.93 7.29
C SER A 178 0.90 14.99 6.60
N ILE A 179 0.97 13.71 7.00
CA ILE A 179 1.77 12.72 6.29
C ILE A 179 1.15 12.49 4.90
N PHE A 180 -0.17 12.34 4.85
CA PHE A 180 -0.92 12.13 3.63
C PHE A 180 -1.05 13.37 2.74
N GLY A 181 -1.33 14.52 3.35
CA GLY A 181 -1.41 15.81 2.66
C GLY A 181 -0.06 16.30 2.16
N GLY A 182 1.05 15.88 2.78
CA GLY A 182 2.40 16.11 2.27
C GLY A 182 2.64 15.41 0.94
N PHE A 183 2.28 14.13 0.82
CA PHE A 183 2.41 13.36 -0.42
C PHE A 183 1.42 13.80 -1.50
N SER A 184 0.15 14.08 -1.15
CA SER A 184 -0.85 14.61 -2.09
C SER A 184 -0.43 15.98 -2.66
N LYS A 185 0.05 16.91 -1.82
CA LYS A 185 0.56 18.20 -2.30
C LYS A 185 1.78 18.08 -3.23
N MET A 186 2.65 17.08 -3.00
CA MET A 186 3.78 16.82 -3.90
C MET A 186 3.33 16.22 -5.23
N PHE A 187 2.30 15.37 -5.22
CA PHE A 187 1.74 14.78 -6.44
C PHE A 187 0.99 15.81 -7.28
N ASP A 188 0.12 16.64 -6.67
CA ASP A 188 -0.60 17.72 -7.36
C ASP A 188 0.37 18.70 -8.01
N LYS A 189 1.47 19.02 -7.32
CA LYS A 189 2.54 19.88 -7.86
C LYS A 189 3.30 19.24 -9.02
N GLY A 190 3.45 17.91 -9.01
CA GLY A 190 4.05 17.15 -10.11
C GLY A 190 3.14 17.04 -11.33
N VAL A 191 1.84 16.81 -11.14
CA VAL A 191 0.84 16.73 -12.21
C VAL A 191 0.61 18.11 -12.84
N HIS A 192 0.51 19.17 -12.04
CA HIS A 192 0.35 20.54 -12.54
C HIS A 192 1.61 21.05 -13.30
N SER A 193 2.80 20.51 -13.00
CA SER A 193 4.02 20.82 -13.74
C SER A 193 4.16 20.06 -15.07
N LEU A 194 3.38 18.98 -15.26
CA LEU A 194 3.42 18.12 -16.45
C LEU A 194 2.26 18.37 -17.42
N PHE A 195 1.14 18.94 -16.93
CA PHE A 195 -0.08 19.21 -17.70
C PHE A 195 -0.55 20.67 -17.60
N GLY A 196 0.29 21.58 -17.10
CA GLY A 196 0.04 23.01 -17.23
C GLY A 196 0.34 23.46 -18.65
N ASP A 197 -0.71 23.67 -19.45
CA ASP A 197 -0.66 24.41 -20.71
C ASP A 197 -0.54 25.93 -20.43
N GLU A 198 0.43 26.54 -21.12
CA GLU A 198 0.70 27.98 -21.40
C GLU A 198 0.91 28.98 -20.24
#